data_AF-A0A7Y7TD01-F1
#
_entry.id   AF-A0A7Y7TD01-F1
#
_cell.length_a   1.000
_cell.length_b   1.000
_cell.length_c   1.000
_cell.angle_alpha   90.00
_cell.angle_beta   90.00
_cell.angle_gamma   90.00
#
_symmetry.space_group_name_H-M   'P 1'
#
loop_
_entity.id
_entity.type
_entity.pdbx_description
1 polymer ?
#
loop_
_entity_poly.entity_id
_entity_poly.type
_entity_poly.pdbx_seq_one_letter_code
_entity_poly.pdbx_strand_id
1 'polypeptide(L)'
;MAKKILSIQFIPYTRRDIDYHLRELKQAFVGSPQAKAEWLEMVERIKAGESGLYLIKARGVLLRFVGRVIDGSYHINAMVGKGMQEAAPLIIERCEAMGYASISYNTYRKGMGRVLASFGFELDERVSQVESSYILHLGGCHG
;
A
#
# COMPACT_ATOMS: atom_id res chain seq x y z
N MET A 1 14.24 -24.27 10.52
CA MET A 1 12.97 -23.51 10.58
C MET A 1 12.32 -23.54 9.21
N ALA A 2 11.02 -23.88 9.09
CA ALA A 2 10.33 -23.84 7.79
C ALA A 2 10.22 -22.40 7.29
N LYS A 3 10.63 -22.14 6.04
CA LYS A 3 10.50 -20.83 5.39
C LYS A 3 9.00 -20.49 5.30
N LYS A 4 8.58 -19.41 5.97
CA LYS A 4 7.20 -18.93 5.94
C LYS A 4 6.90 -18.43 4.53
N ILE A 5 6.04 -19.14 3.79
CA ILE A 5 5.63 -18.71 2.45
C ILE A 5 4.65 -17.54 2.61
N LEU A 6 5.12 -16.33 2.30
CA LEU A 6 4.29 -15.15 2.15
C LEU A 6 3.94 -15.00 0.67
N SER A 7 2.67 -14.73 0.36
CA SER A 7 2.20 -14.50 -1.00
C SER A 7 1.33 -13.26 -1.04
N ILE A 8 1.47 -12.45 -2.08
CA ILE A 8 0.54 -11.37 -2.41
C ILE A 8 -0.59 -11.95 -3.27
N GLN A 9 -1.83 -11.78 -2.83
CA GLN A 9 -3.02 -12.20 -3.55
C GLN A 9 -3.75 -10.98 -4.08
N PHE A 10 -3.99 -10.93 -5.38
CA PHE A 10 -4.91 -9.95 -5.97
C PHE A 10 -6.36 -10.32 -5.61
N ILE A 11 -7.16 -9.32 -5.28
CA ILE A 11 -8.58 -9.45 -4.98
C ILE A 11 -9.36 -8.73 -6.09
N PRO A 12 -10.00 -9.47 -7.01
CA PRO A 12 -10.82 -8.84 -8.04
C PRO A 12 -12.05 -8.19 -7.41
N TYR A 13 -12.49 -7.05 -7.96
CA TYR A 13 -13.68 -6.36 -7.49
C TYR A 13 -14.96 -7.22 -7.57
N THR A 14 -14.98 -8.21 -8.47
CA THR A 14 -16.09 -9.17 -8.63
C THR A 14 -16.15 -10.27 -7.56
N ARG A 15 -15.20 -10.30 -6.61
CA ARG A 15 -15.15 -11.31 -5.55
C ARG A 15 -16.36 -11.17 -4.61
N ARG A 16 -16.94 -12.31 -4.20
CA ARG A 16 -18.17 -12.36 -3.37
C ARG A 16 -18.06 -11.59 -2.04
N ASP A 17 -16.88 -11.54 -1.42
CA ASP A 17 -16.62 -10.87 -0.14
C ASP A 17 -15.92 -9.50 -0.30
N ILE A 18 -15.95 -8.89 -1.48
CA ILE A 18 -15.28 -7.61 -1.76
C ILE A 18 -15.65 -6.52 -0.75
N ASP A 19 -16.92 -6.41 -0.38
CA ASP A 19 -17.41 -5.40 0.58
C ASP A 19 -16.77 -5.53 1.96
N TYR A 20 -16.39 -6.75 2.36
CA TYR A 20 -15.62 -6.94 3.58
C TYR A 20 -14.23 -6.31 3.44
N HIS A 21 -13.51 -6.60 2.35
CA HIS A 21 -12.18 -6.04 2.13
C HIS A 21 -12.19 -4.51 1.99
N LEU A 22 -13.17 -3.94 1.30
CA LEU A 22 -13.30 -2.49 1.12
C LEU A 22 -13.62 -1.78 2.45
N ARG A 23 -14.46 -2.39 3.31
CA ARG A 23 -14.77 -1.81 4.63
C ARG A 23 -13.55 -1.77 5.55
N GLU A 24 -12.71 -2.80 5.53
CA GLU A 24 -11.48 -2.84 6.34
C GLU A 24 -10.52 -1.69 5.98
N LEU A 25 -10.45 -1.32 4.69
CA LEU A 25 -9.57 -0.24 4.19
C LEU A 25 -9.96 1.15 4.68
N LYS A 26 -11.17 1.35 5.21
CA LYS A 26 -11.58 2.64 5.79
C LYS A 26 -10.60 3.12 6.88
N GLN A 27 -9.96 2.19 7.58
CA GLN A 27 -8.99 2.52 8.62
C GLN A 27 -7.73 3.23 8.08
N ALA A 28 -7.37 3.05 6.80
CA ALA A 28 -6.23 3.73 6.20
C ALA A 28 -6.43 5.25 6.11
N PHE A 29 -7.68 5.70 6.02
CA PHE A 29 -8.08 7.10 5.88
C PHE A 29 -8.36 7.78 7.22
N VAL A 30 -8.17 7.09 8.35
CA VAL A 30 -8.35 7.70 9.68
C VAL A 30 -7.31 8.79 9.87
N GLY A 31 -7.79 10.03 10.06
CA GLY A 31 -6.96 11.23 10.17
C GLY A 31 -7.10 12.16 8.96
N SER A 32 -7.63 11.69 7.83
CA SER A 32 -8.00 12.56 6.72
C SER A 32 -9.21 13.44 7.10
N PRO A 33 -9.21 14.74 6.75
CA PRO A 33 -10.39 15.61 6.88
C PRO A 33 -11.53 15.20 5.93
N GLN A 34 -11.23 14.42 4.88
CA GLN A 34 -12.17 13.98 3.85
C GLN A 34 -12.21 12.45 3.71
N ALA A 35 -11.99 11.72 4.81
CA ALA A 35 -11.81 10.26 4.82
C ALA A 35 -12.87 9.47 4.04
N LYS A 36 -14.14 9.89 4.09
CA LYS A 36 -15.22 9.24 3.32
C LYS A 36 -15.06 9.45 1.82
N ALA A 37 -14.72 10.66 1.39
CA ALA A 37 -14.58 11.01 -0.02
C ALA A 37 -13.37 10.28 -0.62
N GLU A 38 -12.22 10.31 0.05
CA GLU A 38 -11.00 9.60 -0.40
C GLU A 38 -11.20 8.08 -0.45
N TRP A 39 -11.91 7.51 0.53
CA TRP A 39 -12.25 6.10 0.50
C TRP A 39 -13.16 5.75 -0.69
N LEU A 40 -14.19 6.58 -0.96
CA LEU A 40 -15.08 6.38 -2.11
C LEU A 40 -14.30 6.49 -3.43
N GLU A 41 -13.42 7.48 -3.56
CA GLU A 41 -12.57 7.67 -4.73
C GLU A 41 -11.65 6.47 -4.96
N MET A 42 -11.02 5.93 -3.90
CA MET A 42 -10.26 4.69 -3.97
C MET A 42 -11.13 3.51 -4.44
N VAL A 43 -12.36 3.38 -3.92
CA VAL A 43 -13.29 2.32 -4.33
C VAL A 43 -13.64 2.43 -5.81
N GLU A 44 -13.92 3.63 -6.32
CA GLU A 44 -14.22 3.85 -7.74
C GLU A 44 -13.03 3.47 -8.64
N ARG A 45 -11.80 3.79 -8.24
CA ARG A 45 -10.60 3.35 -8.97
C ARG A 45 -10.43 1.84 -9.00
N ILE A 46 -10.73 1.14 -7.90
CA ILE A 46 -10.71 -0.32 -7.86
C ILE A 46 -11.77 -0.90 -8.80
N LYS A 47 -12.98 -0.33 -8.82
CA LYS A 47 -14.06 -0.74 -9.74
C LYS A 47 -13.67 -0.56 -11.21
N ALA A 48 -13.02 0.55 -11.53
CA ALA A 48 -12.56 0.89 -12.87
C ALA A 48 -11.34 0.07 -13.32
N GLY A 49 -10.69 -0.67 -12.41
CA GLY A 49 -9.44 -1.39 -12.70
C GLY A 49 -8.20 -0.50 -12.72
N GLU A 50 -8.31 0.75 -12.29
CA GLU A 50 -7.21 1.72 -12.21
C GLU A 50 -6.33 1.52 -10.96
N SER A 51 -6.85 0.83 -9.95
CA SER A 51 -6.13 0.43 -8.73
C SER A 51 -6.32 -1.06 -8.45
N GLY A 52 -5.26 -1.71 -7.99
CA GLY A 52 -5.31 -3.10 -7.52
C GLY A 52 -5.52 -3.18 -6.02
N LEU A 53 -6.39 -4.11 -5.59
CA LEU A 53 -6.55 -4.49 -4.19
C LEU A 53 -5.81 -5.80 -3.92
N TYR A 54 -4.97 -5.82 -2.88
CA TYR A 54 -4.13 -6.96 -2.57
C TYR A 54 -4.25 -7.39 -1.10
N LEU A 55 -4.03 -8.67 -0.85
CA LEU A 55 -4.00 -9.30 0.47
C LEU A 55 -2.72 -10.12 0.64
N ILE A 56 -2.04 -9.91 1.77
CA ILE A 56 -0.95 -10.77 2.24
C ILE A 56 -1.42 -11.44 3.52
N LYS A 57 -1.46 -12.78 3.51
CA LYS A 57 -1.89 -13.59 4.66
C LYS A 57 -0.89 -14.68 4.96
N ALA A 58 -0.39 -14.71 6.19
CA ALA A 58 0.45 -15.78 6.74
C ALA A 58 0.32 -15.79 8.28
N ARG A 59 0.98 -16.73 8.97
CA ARG A 59 0.97 -16.75 10.45
C ARG A 59 1.48 -15.41 11.02
N GLY A 60 0.63 -14.63 11.68
CA GLY A 60 1.03 -13.32 12.22
C GLY A 60 0.99 -12.15 11.21
N VAL A 61 0.69 -12.41 9.93
CA VAL A 61 0.56 -11.37 8.89
C VAL A 61 -0.85 -11.41 8.33
N LEU A 62 -1.53 -10.27 8.36
CA LEU A 62 -2.79 -10.04 7.67
C LEU A 62 -2.79 -8.59 7.23
N LEU A 63 -2.39 -8.34 5.99
CA LEU A 63 -2.23 -7.00 5.45
C LEU A 63 -3.08 -6.86 4.18
N ARG A 64 -3.87 -5.81 4.11
CA ARG A 64 -4.55 -5.39 2.88
C ARG A 64 -3.92 -4.09 2.43
N PHE A 65 -3.70 -3.95 1.13
CA PHE A 65 -3.27 -2.68 0.58
C PHE A 65 -3.84 -2.47 -0.82
N VAL A 66 -3.94 -1.20 -1.19
CA VAL A 66 -4.35 -0.75 -2.51
C VAL A 66 -3.17 -0.01 -3.11
N GLY A 67 -2.89 -0.30 -4.38
CA GLY A 67 -1.91 0.47 -5.11
C GLY A 67 -2.22 0.56 -6.60
N ARG A 68 -1.60 1.55 -7.23
CA ARG A 68 -1.71 1.85 -8.66
C ARG A 68 -0.37 2.33 -9.20
N VAL A 69 -0.23 2.35 -10.52
CA VAL A 69 0.97 2.91 -11.16
C VAL A 69 0.68 4.35 -11.58
N ILE A 70 1.57 5.27 -11.24
CA ILE A 70 1.57 6.67 -11.68
C ILE A 70 2.98 7.01 -12.13
N ASP A 71 3.16 7.43 -13.38
CA ASP A 71 4.44 7.88 -13.94
C ASP A 71 5.61 6.92 -13.66
N GLY A 72 5.37 5.62 -13.85
CA GLY A 72 6.37 4.55 -13.63
C GLY A 72 6.64 4.21 -12.15
N SER A 73 5.94 4.84 -11.21
CA SER A 73 6.06 4.61 -9.77
C SER A 73 4.83 3.91 -9.21
N TYR A 74 5.04 2.95 -8.31
CA TYR A 74 3.93 2.25 -7.65
C TYR A 74 3.45 3.03 -6.43
N HIS A 75 2.26 3.60 -6.52
CA HIS A 75 1.63 4.38 -5.47
C HIS A 75 0.76 3.51 -4.57
N ILE A 76 1.12 3.37 -3.29
CA ILE A 76 0.30 2.75 -2.25
C ILE A 76 -0.49 3.84 -1.55
N ASN A 77 -1.80 3.90 -1.80
CA ASN A 77 -2.69 4.93 -1.25
C ASN A 77 -3.54 4.44 -0.06
N ALA A 78 -3.55 3.14 0.22
CA ALA A 78 -4.19 2.61 1.42
C ALA A 78 -3.52 1.30 1.86
N MET A 79 -3.26 1.15 3.16
CA MET A 79 -2.77 -0.10 3.74
C MET A 79 -3.29 -0.27 5.17
N VAL A 80 -3.82 -1.45 5.48
CA VAL A 80 -4.38 -1.78 6.80
C VAL A 80 -3.98 -3.20 7.22
N GLY A 81 -3.96 -3.43 8.53
CA GLY A 81 -3.73 -4.75 9.12
C GLY A 81 -2.43 -4.84 9.90
N LYS A 82 -1.83 -6.03 9.96
CA LYS A 82 -0.67 -6.35 10.79
C LYS A 82 0.39 -7.17 10.06
N GLY A 83 1.62 -7.11 10.57
CA GLY A 83 2.76 -7.82 10.01
C GLY A 83 3.43 -7.09 8.85
N MET A 84 3.45 -5.75 8.90
CA MET A 84 4.10 -4.91 7.88
C MET A 84 5.60 -5.18 7.80
N GLN A 85 6.26 -5.46 8.93
CA GLN A 85 7.68 -5.81 8.99
C GLN A 85 8.02 -7.04 8.16
N GLU A 86 7.15 -8.04 8.16
CA GLU A 86 7.32 -9.25 7.36
C GLU A 86 6.80 -9.10 5.92
N ALA A 87 5.80 -8.23 5.70
CA ALA A 87 5.14 -8.09 4.41
C ALA A 87 5.83 -7.07 3.48
N ALA A 88 6.41 -5.99 4.01
CA ALA A 88 6.99 -4.91 3.23
C ALA A 88 8.13 -5.38 2.31
N PRO A 89 9.09 -6.24 2.74
CA PRO A 89 10.13 -6.75 1.85
C PRO A 89 9.57 -7.48 0.63
N LEU A 90 8.48 -8.25 0.79
CA LEU A 90 7.81 -8.92 -0.33
C LEU A 90 7.15 -7.94 -1.29
N ILE A 91 6.56 -6.84 -0.79
CA ILE A 91 5.97 -5.80 -1.65
C ILE A 91 7.07 -5.10 -2.45
N ILE A 92 8.19 -4.76 -1.80
CA ILE A 92 9.35 -4.11 -2.42
C ILE A 92 9.94 -5.00 -3.52
N GLU A 93 10.27 -6.26 -3.21
CA GLU A 93 10.82 -7.24 -4.17
C GLU A 93 9.89 -7.39 -5.39
N ARG A 94 8.57 -7.40 -5.17
CA ARG A 94 7.60 -7.46 -6.27
C ARG A 94 7.58 -6.19 -7.11
N CYS A 95 7.69 -5.01 -6.50
CA CYS A 95 7.75 -3.76 -7.25
C CYS A 95 9.04 -3.65 -8.07
N GLU A 96 10.16 -4.10 -7.52
CA GLU A 96 11.45 -4.19 -8.22
C GLU A 96 11.38 -5.15 -9.41
N ALA A 97 10.84 -6.37 -9.20
CA ALA A 97 10.69 -7.36 -10.26
C ALA A 97 9.75 -6.92 -11.39
N MET A 98 8.81 -6.01 -11.09
CA MET A 98 7.92 -5.40 -12.08
C MET A 98 8.56 -4.21 -12.81
N GLY A 99 9.77 -3.78 -12.40
CA GLY A 99 10.50 -2.69 -13.04
C GLY A 99 10.00 -1.30 -12.68
N TYR A 100 9.31 -1.12 -11.56
CA TYR A 100 8.90 0.21 -11.12
C TYR A 100 10.10 1.04 -10.65
N ALA A 101 10.10 2.33 -10.94
CA ALA A 101 11.20 3.24 -10.57
C ALA A 101 11.21 3.57 -9.07
N SER A 102 10.03 3.60 -8.46
CA SER A 102 9.88 3.89 -7.04
C SER A 102 8.58 3.31 -6.48
N ILE A 103 8.48 3.31 -5.16
CA ILE A 103 7.24 3.10 -4.42
C ILE A 103 6.95 4.37 -3.64
N SER A 104 5.76 4.95 -3.81
CA SER A 104 5.29 6.01 -2.92
C SER A 104 4.21 5.48 -1.97
N TYR A 105 4.11 6.11 -0.81
CA TYR A 105 3.21 5.71 0.27
C TYR A 105 2.61 6.92 0.97
N ASN A 106 1.29 7.08 0.88
CA ASN A 106 0.56 8.14 1.58
C ASN A 106 0.03 7.63 2.92
N THR A 107 0.12 8.47 3.96
CA THR A 107 -0.38 8.12 5.29
C THR A 107 -0.80 9.31 6.13
N TYR A 108 -1.88 9.10 6.87
CA TYR A 108 -2.35 9.99 7.95
C TYR A 108 -1.87 9.52 9.33
N ARG A 109 -1.31 8.30 9.42
CA ARG A 109 -0.94 7.68 10.70
C ARG A 109 0.38 8.25 11.23
N LYS A 110 0.30 8.95 12.37
CA LYS A 110 1.47 9.38 13.14
C LYS A 110 2.40 8.22 13.45
N GLY A 111 3.70 8.41 13.25
CA GLY A 111 4.73 7.41 13.52
C GLY A 111 4.94 6.37 12.42
N MET A 112 4.10 6.33 11.38
CA MET A 112 4.30 5.46 10.22
C MET A 112 5.62 5.76 9.51
N GLY A 113 6.07 7.02 9.48
CA GLY A 113 7.38 7.39 8.94
C GLY A 113 8.55 6.63 9.57
N ARG A 114 8.52 6.34 10.89
CA ARG A 114 9.57 5.53 11.53
C ARG A 114 9.56 4.08 11.04
N VAL A 115 8.39 3.54 10.76
CA VAL A 115 8.23 2.18 10.23
C VAL A 115 8.71 2.14 8.78
N LEU A 116 8.30 3.11 7.96
CA LEU A 116 8.69 3.23 6.56
C LEU A 116 10.22 3.43 6.41
N ALA A 117 10.82 4.27 7.25
CA ALA A 117 12.27 4.48 7.27
C ALA A 117 13.08 3.20 7.52
N SER A 118 12.53 2.22 8.26
CA SER A 118 13.21 0.93 8.46
C SER A 118 13.33 0.08 7.18
N PHE A 119 12.58 0.43 6.13
CA PHE A 119 12.68 -0.18 4.79
C PHE A 119 13.33 0.77 3.76
N GLY A 120 13.92 1.87 4.20
CA GLY A 120 14.59 2.84 3.31
C GLY A 120 13.67 3.87 2.66
N PHE A 121 12.39 3.95 3.04
CA PHE A 121 11.54 5.06 2.59
C PHE A 121 11.99 6.36 3.24
N GLU A 122 12.02 7.42 2.44
CA GLU A 122 12.31 8.77 2.87
C GLU A 122 11.04 9.62 2.83
N LEU A 123 10.98 10.67 3.64
CA LEU A 123 9.88 11.63 3.56
C LEU A 123 10.04 12.41 2.26
N ASP A 124 9.03 12.31 1.39
CA ASP A 124 8.99 12.99 0.10
C ASP A 124 8.33 14.37 0.26
N GLU A 125 7.08 14.37 0.72
CA GLU A 125 6.29 15.59 0.86
C GLU A 125 5.40 15.56 2.10
N ARG A 126 5.21 16.72 2.74
CA ARG A 126 4.09 16.95 3.65
C ARG A 126 2.91 17.52 2.87
N VAL A 127 2.10 16.63 2.31
CA VAL A 127 0.91 16.97 1.51
C VAL A 127 -0.05 17.90 2.26
N SER A 128 -0.18 17.71 3.58
CA SER A 128 -0.94 18.62 4.44
C SER A 128 -0.43 18.60 5.88
N GLN A 129 -1.13 19.26 6.81
CA GLN A 129 -0.82 19.19 8.24
C GLN A 129 -0.99 17.77 8.83
N VAL A 130 -1.80 16.92 8.19
CA VAL A 130 -2.14 15.58 8.68
C VAL A 130 -1.69 14.45 7.76
N GLU A 131 -1.28 14.77 6.54
CA GLU A 131 -0.87 13.80 5.52
C GLU A 131 0.61 13.95 5.19
N SER A 132 1.28 12.81 4.99
CA SER A 132 2.63 12.78 4.48
C SER A 132 2.76 11.70 3.40
N SER A 133 3.52 12.04 2.36
CA SER A 133 3.98 11.14 1.32
C SER A 133 5.40 10.71 1.63
N TYR A 134 5.68 9.42 1.46
CA TYR A 134 7.02 8.84 1.57
C TYR A 134 7.36 8.14 0.27
N ILE A 135 8.63 8.15 -0.10
CA ILE A 135 9.13 7.52 -1.32
C ILE A 135 10.26 6.55 -1.00
N LEU A 136 10.26 5.41 -1.68
CA LEU A 136 11.38 4.48 -1.75
C LEU A 136 11.80 4.39 -3.22
N HIS A 137 12.99 4.90 -3.53
CA HIS A 137 13.58 4.72 -4.84
C HIS A 137 14.02 3.26 -5.00
N LEU A 138 13.49 2.60 -6.03
CA LEU A 138 13.89 1.26 -6.38
C LEU A 138 15.06 1.39 -7.36
N GLY A 139 16.24 0.91 -6.95
CA GLY A 139 17.50 1.10 -7.67
C GLY A 139 17.39 0.71 -9.14
N GLY A 140 17.37 1.72 -10.01
CA GLY A 140 17.12 1.58 -11.43
C GLY A 140 18.32 1.08 -12.24
N CYS A 141 18.04 0.50 -13.40
CA CYS A 141 18.88 0.77 -14.55
C CYS A 141 18.51 2.18 -15.04
N HIS A 142 19.18 3.22 -14.52
CA HIS A 142 19.47 4.36 -15.37
C HIS A 142 20.55 3.87 -16.35
N GLY A 143 20.10 3.25 -17.44
CA GLY A 143 20.93 3.07 -18.63
C GLY A 143 21.17 4.41 -19.31
#